data_AF-A0A9P3HJC7-F1
#
_entry.id   AF-A0A9P3HJC7-F1
#
_cell.length_a   1.000
_cell.length_b   1.000
_cell.length_c   1.000
_cell.angle_alpha   90.00
_cell.angle_beta   90.00
_cell.angle_gamma   90.00
#
_symmetry.space_group_name_H-M   'P 1'
#
loop_
_entity.id
_entity.type
_entity.pdbx_description
1 polymer ?
#
loop_
_entity_poly.entity_id
_entity_poly.type
_entity_poly.pdbx_seq_one_letter_code
_entity_poly.pdbx_strand_id
1 'polypeptide(L)'
;MWTKSQAKNNQRWTSIKDLLRPVNQAAMSLLASTTPGSPLSPAAYMKYKHVKSAIYRSKTSLSRKSNPTLSIKLWMNDIQAHGGKSTFVPKVSGIDNNYFFAWSTKFQLEIMARNTGIVCMDSTHKTVKSLLPDPKDKKTCPSAYLFTLLVRDRQANCGVPVAFMVCNSESINTLRLWLKWVSDHCGINATKFMVDCSQAESEAIYQAFMTSVDIYYCTFHVAQAWERKSKELYGVKVCNDLRGPLKRIRTAETEEELARRWDSFTETYKKYDKMISYLRAWMTPEKKVKWVLYIRKDYQHTNTNNLVESWHKTLKRRHLQKRRNLRADDLVFILQGKVDIDFQDTLFKISRNLVERPLSTYDKERKSKAMGLEHTTAIQMVRLQLPAIKFDVQSFRSAATWYSIRVDRDFNLILACTCSDYRQHLLPCKHMYLVERFHESMKISYTGEPADDPEDVLVDELAIGESLEQANQDLDIFGPDLEAGIGPLLRLQLDQQRAKEQEARRAAREQAVLAEFEHNEAELKDMANQIVATVEARKGRKCTLEYLKSTVAALRNTVLEIKGLNSGNTGRTCQ
;
A
#
# COMPACT_ATOMS: atom_id res chain seq x y z
N MET A 1 9.75 4.73 37.45
CA MET A 1 10.31 3.64 36.61
C MET A 1 9.24 2.82 35.91
N TRP A 2 8.16 2.44 36.61
CA TRP A 2 7.03 1.68 36.06
C TRP A 2 6.48 2.21 34.72
N THR A 3 6.14 3.50 34.61
CA THR A 3 5.58 4.09 33.38
C THR A 3 6.55 4.06 32.20
N LYS A 4 7.86 4.13 32.45
CA LYS A 4 8.89 3.98 31.41
C LYS A 4 8.96 2.54 30.91
N SER A 5 8.83 1.56 31.81
CA SER A 5 8.76 0.14 31.46
C SER A 5 7.51 -0.18 30.61
N GLN A 6 6.32 0.27 31.06
CA GLN A 6 5.08 0.06 30.30
C GLN A 6 5.09 0.77 28.94
N ALA A 7 5.70 1.96 28.84
CA ALA A 7 5.89 2.65 27.58
C ALA A 7 6.89 1.96 26.63
N LYS A 8 7.92 1.30 27.17
CA LYS A 8 8.87 0.48 26.39
C LYS A 8 8.21 -0.77 25.81
N ASN A 9 7.24 -1.34 26.52
CA ASN A 9 6.44 -2.48 26.05
C ASN A 9 5.34 -2.10 25.02
N ASN A 10 5.47 -0.95 24.35
CA ASN A 10 4.60 -0.47 23.28
C ASN A 10 3.10 -0.33 23.61
N GLN A 11 2.72 -0.34 24.89
CA GLN A 11 1.32 -0.22 25.29
C GLN A 11 0.73 1.15 24.93
N ARG A 12 -0.51 1.14 24.43
CA ARG A 12 -1.24 2.38 24.08
C ARG A 12 -1.67 3.11 25.36
N TRP A 13 -1.90 4.42 25.25
CA TRP A 13 -2.42 5.24 26.36
C TRP A 13 -3.67 4.63 26.99
N THR A 14 -4.60 4.12 26.18
CA THR A 14 -5.83 3.48 26.69
C THR A 14 -5.50 2.29 27.56
N SER A 15 -4.62 1.39 27.11
CA SER A 15 -4.15 0.23 27.87
C SER A 15 -3.43 0.63 29.16
N ILE A 16 -2.53 1.62 29.12
CA ILE A 16 -1.85 2.12 30.32
C ILE A 16 -2.85 2.83 31.25
N LYS A 17 -3.85 3.53 30.72
CA LYS A 17 -4.91 4.19 31.50
C LYS A 17 -5.80 3.16 32.19
N ASP A 18 -6.08 2.03 31.55
CA ASP A 18 -6.89 0.96 32.14
C ASP A 18 -6.09 0.21 33.22
N LEU A 19 -4.77 0.07 33.07
CA LEU A 19 -3.86 -0.38 34.16
C LEU A 19 -3.75 0.63 35.33
N LEU A 20 -4.11 1.89 35.09
CA LEU A 20 -4.19 2.94 36.11
C LEU A 20 -5.58 3.08 36.70
N ARG A 21 -6.59 2.40 36.15
CA ARG A 21 -7.89 2.32 36.81
C ARG A 21 -7.80 1.24 37.88
N PRO A 22 -8.18 1.55 39.12
CA PRO A 22 -8.31 0.51 40.11
C PRO A 22 -9.41 -0.47 39.68
N VAL A 23 -9.06 -1.73 39.41
CA VAL A 23 -10.01 -2.76 38.99
C VAL A 23 -10.62 -3.38 40.25
N ASN A 24 -11.80 -2.90 40.64
CA ASN A 24 -12.73 -3.44 41.66
C ASN A 24 -12.22 -3.79 43.08
N GLN A 25 -13.15 -3.66 44.05
CA GLN A 25 -13.09 -3.96 45.49
C GLN A 25 -11.86 -3.49 46.29
N ALA A 26 -10.64 -3.89 45.95
CA ALA A 26 -9.39 -3.50 46.62
C ALA A 26 -9.16 -1.97 46.63
N ALA A 27 -9.65 -1.26 45.61
CA ALA A 27 -9.56 0.20 45.53
C ALA A 27 -10.54 0.94 46.44
N MET A 28 -11.73 0.38 46.62
CA MET A 28 -12.73 0.85 47.58
C MET A 28 -12.21 0.59 49.01
N SER A 29 -11.56 -0.56 49.24
CA SER A 29 -10.89 -0.88 50.50
C SER A 29 -9.71 0.04 50.81
N LEU A 30 -8.90 0.42 49.81
CA LEU A 30 -7.76 1.35 49.98
C LEU A 30 -8.20 2.81 50.20
N LEU A 31 -9.32 3.22 49.61
CA LEU A 31 -9.94 4.53 49.85
C LEU A 31 -10.66 4.59 51.21
N ALA A 32 -11.11 3.44 51.72
CA ALA A 32 -11.73 3.31 53.04
C ALA A 32 -10.72 3.16 54.19
N SER A 33 -9.47 2.75 53.92
CA SER A 33 -8.44 2.66 54.96
C SER A 33 -7.88 4.05 55.30
N THR A 34 -8.25 4.56 56.47
CA THR A 34 -7.78 5.84 57.05
C THR A 34 -6.42 5.74 57.76
N THR A 35 -5.64 4.68 57.52
CA THR A 35 -4.32 4.49 58.16
C THR A 35 -3.24 5.31 57.46
N PRO A 36 -2.59 6.28 58.15
CA PRO A 36 -1.47 7.02 57.57
C PRO A 36 -0.29 6.08 57.30
N GLY A 37 0.17 5.98 56.05
CA GLY A 37 1.38 5.23 55.68
C GLY A 37 1.19 4.03 54.75
N SER A 38 -0.05 3.66 54.40
CA SER A 38 -0.30 2.57 53.44
C SER A 38 0.26 2.90 52.03
N PRO A 39 0.95 1.97 51.34
CA PRO A 39 1.49 2.22 50.02
C PRO A 39 0.35 2.46 49.02
N LEU A 40 0.18 3.71 48.64
CA LEU A 40 -0.83 4.12 47.67
C LEU A 40 -0.52 3.55 46.28
N SER A 41 -1.57 3.09 45.59
CA SER A 41 -1.47 2.58 44.22
C SER A 41 -0.72 3.60 43.33
N PRO A 42 0.13 3.15 42.40
CA PRO A 42 0.80 4.04 41.45
C PRO A 42 -0.18 4.97 40.70
N ALA A 43 -1.45 4.56 40.54
CA ALA A 43 -2.55 5.37 40.02
C ALA A 43 -2.84 6.66 40.82
N ALA A 44 -2.62 6.65 42.13
CA ALA A 44 -2.86 7.80 43.01
C ALA A 44 -1.89 8.97 42.77
N TYR A 45 -0.66 8.69 42.31
CA TYR A 45 0.37 9.71 42.07
C TYR A 45 0.65 9.96 40.58
N MET A 46 0.22 9.06 39.69
CA MET A 46 0.47 9.19 38.25
C MET A 46 -0.54 10.11 37.58
N LYS A 47 -0.10 11.35 37.32
CA LYS A 47 -0.83 12.30 36.48
C LYS A 47 -0.72 11.93 35.00
N TYR A 48 -1.76 12.28 34.23
CA TYR A 48 -1.80 12.18 32.76
C TYR A 48 -0.50 12.66 32.09
N LYS A 49 0.05 13.78 32.56
CA LYS A 49 1.29 14.36 32.03
C LYS A 49 2.51 13.44 32.15
N HIS A 50 2.59 12.60 33.18
CA HIS A 50 3.72 11.70 33.41
C HIS A 50 3.72 10.54 32.41
N VAL A 51 2.56 9.92 32.19
CA VAL A 51 2.38 8.85 31.20
C VAL A 51 2.56 9.36 29.78
N LYS A 52 1.90 10.47 29.46
CA LYS A 52 2.06 11.13 28.15
C LYS A 52 3.52 11.46 27.86
N SER A 53 4.24 11.99 28.85
CA SER A 53 5.66 12.33 28.71
C SER A 53 6.54 11.09 28.57
N ALA A 54 6.25 10.00 29.27
CA ALA A 54 7.02 8.75 29.16
C ALA A 54 6.84 8.08 27.79
N ILE A 55 5.60 7.95 27.30
CA ILE A 55 5.29 7.45 25.94
C ILE A 55 5.93 8.35 24.90
N TYR A 56 5.83 9.67 25.07
CA TYR A 56 6.44 10.63 24.17
C TYR A 56 7.96 10.45 24.12
N ARG A 57 8.63 10.41 25.28
CA ARG A 57 10.09 10.22 25.38
C ARG A 57 10.54 8.91 24.73
N SER A 58 9.83 7.81 24.99
CA SER A 58 10.15 6.50 24.42
C SER A 58 10.00 6.47 22.90
N LYS A 59 9.01 7.17 22.34
CA LYS A 59 8.87 7.30 20.89
C LYS A 59 9.95 8.19 20.31
N THR A 60 10.24 9.31 20.95
CA THR A 60 11.24 10.28 20.48
C THR A 60 12.66 9.76 20.57
N SER A 61 12.96 8.83 21.49
CA SER A 61 14.30 8.22 21.57
C SER A 61 14.60 7.28 20.39
N LEU A 62 13.57 6.76 19.71
CA LEU A 62 13.74 5.95 18.51
C LEU A 62 13.83 6.81 17.25
N SER A 63 13.05 7.89 17.17
CA SER A 63 13.00 8.75 15.99
C SER A 63 14.10 9.81 15.93
N ARG A 64 14.57 10.34 17.08
CA ARG A 64 15.50 11.47 17.11
C ARG A 64 16.92 10.99 17.30
N LYS A 65 17.64 10.84 16.19
CA LYS A 65 19.05 10.45 16.18
C LYS A 65 19.99 11.60 16.62
N SER A 66 19.61 12.86 16.36
CA SER A 66 20.41 14.04 16.76
C SER A 66 19.57 15.34 16.74
N ASN A 67 20.18 16.51 16.50
CA ASN A 67 19.48 17.73 16.09
C ASN A 67 18.68 17.51 14.79
N PRO A 68 17.62 18.28 14.49
CA PRO A 68 16.70 17.96 13.37
C PRO A 68 17.40 17.72 12.03
N THR A 69 18.31 18.61 11.63
CA THR A 69 19.00 18.52 10.34
C THR A 69 19.92 17.30 10.26
N LEU A 70 20.74 17.06 11.28
CA LEU A 70 21.63 15.89 11.31
C LEU A 70 20.82 14.59 11.45
N SER A 71 19.75 14.60 12.24
CA SER A 71 18.83 13.46 12.39
C SER A 71 18.22 13.05 11.04
N ILE A 72 17.80 14.02 10.21
CA ILE A 72 17.33 13.75 8.86
C ILE A 72 18.42 13.12 8.00
N LYS A 73 19.64 13.67 7.97
CA LYS A 73 20.75 13.06 7.22
C LYS A 73 21.01 11.61 7.63
N LEU A 74 21.00 11.32 8.93
CA LEU A 74 21.16 9.96 9.44
C LEU A 74 20.00 9.04 9.07
N TRP A 75 18.77 9.55 8.94
CA TRP A 75 17.64 8.78 8.41
C TRP A 75 17.76 8.53 6.90
N MET A 76 18.21 9.51 6.12
CA MET A 76 18.43 9.32 4.68
C MET A 76 19.47 8.21 4.43
N ASN A 77 20.60 8.25 5.14
CA ASN A 77 21.63 7.21 5.06
C ASN A 77 21.10 5.83 5.47
N ASP A 78 20.28 5.77 6.51
CA ASP A 78 19.66 4.53 6.99
C ASP A 78 18.70 3.92 5.96
N ILE A 79 17.90 4.76 5.30
CA ILE A 79 17.02 4.32 4.21
C ILE A 79 17.84 3.77 3.03
N GLN A 80 18.94 4.43 2.66
CA GLN A 80 19.86 3.95 1.63
C GLN A 80 20.51 2.61 2.00
N ALA A 81 20.94 2.45 3.26
CA ALA A 81 21.54 1.21 3.75
C ALA A 81 20.58 0.01 3.69
N HIS A 82 19.26 0.26 3.77
CA HIS A 82 18.22 -0.77 3.63
C HIS A 82 17.67 -0.89 2.20
N GLY A 83 18.42 -0.44 1.19
CA GLY A 83 18.08 -0.58 -0.23
C GLY A 83 17.06 0.43 -0.76
N GLY A 84 16.69 1.44 0.04
CA GLY A 84 15.90 2.58 -0.43
C GLY A 84 16.75 3.61 -1.19
N LYS A 85 16.08 4.65 -1.67
CA LYS A 85 16.70 5.84 -2.26
C LYS A 85 16.32 7.06 -1.45
N SER A 86 17.26 7.97 -1.26
CA SER A 86 16.98 9.25 -0.59
C SER A 86 17.89 10.37 -1.08
N THR A 87 17.44 11.61 -0.90
CA THR A 87 18.21 12.81 -1.17
C THR A 87 17.94 13.88 -0.13
N PHE A 88 18.95 14.71 0.16
CA PHE A 88 18.81 15.90 0.99
C PHE A 88 19.50 17.08 0.31
N VAL A 89 18.71 18.07 -0.07
CA VAL A 89 19.15 19.31 -0.69
C VAL A 89 19.00 20.44 0.33
N PRO A 90 20.07 20.83 1.04
CA PRO A 90 20.02 21.83 2.10
C PRO A 90 19.81 23.26 1.58
N LYS A 91 20.15 23.50 0.31
CA LYS A 91 19.95 24.76 -0.39
C LYS A 91 19.62 24.48 -1.85
N VAL A 92 18.45 24.92 -2.30
CA VAL A 92 18.03 24.81 -3.70
C VAL A 92 18.72 25.92 -4.50
N SER A 93 19.44 25.55 -5.57
CA SER A 93 20.19 26.49 -6.41
C SER A 93 19.29 27.62 -6.93
N GLY A 94 19.76 28.87 -6.78
CA GLY A 94 19.09 30.06 -7.28
C GLY A 94 18.03 30.68 -6.35
N ILE A 95 17.70 30.08 -5.20
CA ILE A 95 16.78 30.67 -4.21
C ILE A 95 17.31 30.45 -2.79
N ASP A 96 17.65 31.54 -2.10
CA ASP A 96 18.09 31.47 -0.71
C ASP A 96 17.00 30.91 0.20
N ASN A 97 17.42 30.11 1.20
CA ASN A 97 16.56 29.50 2.21
C ASN A 97 15.55 28.44 1.74
N ASN A 98 15.60 27.96 0.49
CA ASN A 98 14.79 26.80 0.08
C ASN A 98 15.56 25.49 0.29
N TYR A 99 14.89 24.48 0.85
CA TYR A 99 15.45 23.14 1.02
C TYR A 99 14.39 22.07 0.74
N PHE A 100 14.86 20.86 0.44
CA PHE A 100 14.02 19.67 0.52
C PHE A 100 14.81 18.43 0.93
N PHE A 101 14.12 17.45 1.49
CA PHE A 101 14.59 16.06 1.55
C PHE A 101 13.49 15.15 1.02
N ALA A 102 13.90 14.07 0.36
CA ALA A 102 12.98 13.11 -0.21
C ALA A 102 13.52 11.70 -0.07
N TRP A 103 12.62 10.73 -0.04
CA TRP A 103 12.99 9.33 0.04
C TRP A 103 11.91 8.41 -0.53
N SER A 104 12.36 7.23 -0.91
CA SER A 104 11.56 6.05 -1.23
C SER A 104 12.24 4.83 -0.59
N THR A 105 11.50 4.02 0.15
CA THR A 105 12.03 2.78 0.73
C THR A 105 12.12 1.68 -0.31
N LYS A 106 12.84 0.59 -0.01
CA LYS A 106 12.95 -0.56 -0.92
C LYS A 106 11.59 -1.08 -1.38
N PHE A 107 10.67 -1.29 -0.44
CA PHE A 107 9.29 -1.70 -0.73
C PHE A 107 8.56 -0.71 -1.65
N GLN A 108 8.70 0.59 -1.40
CA GLN A 108 8.07 1.61 -2.23
C GLN A 108 8.61 1.63 -3.66
N LEU A 109 9.91 1.36 -3.85
CA LEU A 109 10.53 1.22 -5.17
C LEU A 109 10.01 -0.02 -5.92
N GLU A 110 9.83 -1.14 -5.22
CA GLU A 110 9.25 -2.37 -5.80
C GLU A 110 7.80 -2.14 -6.27
N ILE A 111 6.99 -1.46 -5.45
CA ILE A 111 5.61 -1.10 -5.81
C ILE A 111 5.58 -0.09 -6.96
N MET A 112 6.50 0.88 -6.95
CA MET A 112 6.65 1.87 -8.02
C MET A 112 6.89 1.13 -9.34
N ALA A 113 7.93 0.30 -9.44
CA ALA A 113 8.29 -0.41 -10.67
C ALA A 113 7.13 -1.20 -11.31
N ARG A 114 6.22 -1.75 -10.48
CA ARG A 114 5.07 -2.56 -10.95
C ARG A 114 3.84 -1.74 -11.33
N ASN A 115 3.69 -0.52 -10.81
CA ASN A 115 2.40 0.21 -10.83
C ASN A 115 2.49 1.67 -11.33
N THR A 116 3.56 2.09 -12.04
CA THR A 116 3.78 3.51 -12.39
C THR A 116 2.86 4.12 -13.45
N GLY A 117 1.96 3.37 -14.09
CA GLY A 117 1.19 3.91 -15.23
C GLY A 117 0.50 5.25 -14.98
N ILE A 118 -0.18 5.38 -13.83
CA ILE A 118 -0.82 6.64 -13.36
C ILE A 118 -0.31 6.94 -11.95
N VAL A 119 0.31 8.11 -11.79
CA VAL A 119 0.85 8.58 -10.51
C VAL A 119 0.02 9.76 -10.01
N CYS A 120 -0.46 9.69 -8.77
CA CYS A 120 -1.12 10.81 -8.13
C CYS A 120 -0.11 11.56 -7.26
N MET A 121 -0.08 12.88 -7.33
CA MET A 121 0.72 13.74 -6.45
C MET A 121 -0.22 14.63 -5.66
N ASP A 122 -0.01 14.70 -4.34
CA ASP A 122 -0.76 15.61 -3.47
C ASP A 122 0.14 16.11 -2.32
N SER A 123 -0.16 17.30 -1.84
CA SER A 123 0.56 18.00 -0.78
C SER A 123 -0.31 18.11 0.48
N THR A 124 0.30 17.89 1.65
CA THR A 124 -0.38 18.13 2.94
C THR A 124 0.35 19.18 3.76
N HIS A 125 -0.37 20.25 4.09
CA HIS A 125 0.11 21.32 4.97
C HIS A 125 -0.01 20.97 6.47
N LYS A 126 0.81 21.64 7.30
CA LYS A 126 0.77 21.59 8.78
C LYS A 126 1.02 20.20 9.38
N THR A 127 1.60 19.29 8.60
CA THR A 127 1.99 17.96 9.06
C THR A 127 3.35 18.00 9.76
N VAL A 128 4.27 18.82 9.27
CA VAL A 128 5.67 18.83 9.67
C VAL A 128 6.19 20.25 9.86
N LYS A 129 7.13 20.43 10.79
CA LYS A 129 7.85 21.69 11.00
C LYS A 129 8.99 21.82 10.01
N SER A 130 9.21 23.05 9.57
CA SER A 130 10.40 23.44 8.81
C SER A 130 11.66 23.14 9.62
N LEU A 131 12.73 22.76 8.91
CA LEU A 131 14.09 22.65 9.46
C LEU A 131 14.69 24.04 9.70
N LEU A 132 14.25 25.02 8.92
CA LEU A 132 14.68 26.41 9.05
C LEU A 132 13.73 27.18 9.98
N PRO A 133 14.26 28.05 10.85
CA PRO A 133 13.45 28.92 11.69
C PRO A 133 12.73 29.99 10.85
N ASP A 134 11.72 30.61 11.43
CA ASP A 134 11.00 31.72 10.79
C ASP A 134 11.97 32.91 10.61
N PRO A 135 12.01 33.53 9.41
CA PRO A 135 12.83 34.72 9.17
C PRO A 135 12.53 35.87 10.14
N LYS A 136 11.28 36.00 10.59
CA LYS A 136 10.81 37.06 11.50
C LYS A 136 10.96 36.69 12.97
N ASP A 137 10.88 35.40 13.31
CA ASP A 137 11.08 34.90 14.67
C ASP A 137 11.95 33.64 14.67
N LYS A 138 13.25 33.84 14.94
CA LYS A 138 14.25 32.76 14.99
C LYS A 138 13.95 31.67 16.04
N LYS A 139 13.00 31.90 16.97
CA LYS A 139 12.58 30.91 17.98
C LYS A 139 11.46 29.99 17.49
N THR A 140 10.81 30.31 16.38
CA THR A 140 9.73 29.48 15.81
C THR A 140 10.20 28.84 14.50
N CYS A 141 9.65 27.67 14.19
CA CYS A 141 9.83 27.05 12.89
C CYS A 141 8.45 26.94 12.24
N PRO A 142 8.23 27.52 11.04
CA PRO A 142 6.96 27.48 10.35
C PRO A 142 6.62 26.03 9.93
N SER A 143 5.42 25.83 9.40
CA SER A 143 5.05 24.54 8.80
C SER A 143 5.77 24.35 7.48
N ALA A 144 6.29 23.15 7.25
CA ALA A 144 6.76 22.70 5.94
C ALA A 144 5.66 21.87 5.25
N TYR A 145 5.85 21.62 3.96
CA TYR A 145 4.98 20.85 3.10
C TYR A 145 5.42 19.39 3.08
N LEU A 146 4.47 18.46 3.06
CA LEU A 146 4.71 17.05 2.80
C LEU A 146 4.04 16.71 1.47
N PHE A 147 4.84 16.48 0.43
CA PHE A 147 4.39 15.93 -0.84
C PHE A 147 4.47 14.40 -0.81
N THR A 148 3.47 13.76 -1.40
CA THR A 148 3.42 12.31 -1.55
C THR A 148 3.12 11.96 -3.00
N LEU A 149 3.92 11.06 -3.59
CA LEU A 149 3.54 10.35 -4.81
C LEU A 149 2.83 9.07 -4.44
N LEU A 150 1.66 8.83 -5.03
CA LEU A 150 0.83 7.66 -4.81
C LEU A 150 0.58 6.93 -6.12
N VAL A 151 0.68 5.61 -6.08
CA VAL A 151 0.20 4.74 -7.16
C VAL A 151 -0.96 3.90 -6.64
N ARG A 152 -1.80 3.44 -7.57
CA ARG A 152 -2.81 2.44 -7.24
C ARG A 152 -2.18 1.07 -7.37
N ASP A 153 -2.09 0.36 -6.26
CA ASP A 153 -1.70 -1.04 -6.31
C ASP A 153 -2.90 -1.89 -6.79
N ARG A 154 -2.70 -2.65 -7.87
CA ARG A 154 -3.79 -3.43 -8.48
C ARG A 154 -4.22 -4.61 -7.60
N GLN A 155 -3.27 -5.22 -6.89
CA GLN A 155 -3.49 -6.39 -6.05
C GLN A 155 -4.33 -6.02 -4.82
N ALA A 156 -3.94 -5.01 -4.06
CA ALA A 156 -4.66 -4.53 -2.87
C ALA A 156 -5.81 -3.56 -3.18
N ASN A 157 -5.89 -3.06 -4.42
CA ASN A 157 -6.87 -2.06 -4.84
C ASN A 157 -6.84 -0.78 -3.99
N CYS A 158 -5.67 -0.38 -3.51
CA CYS A 158 -5.51 0.74 -2.60
C CYS A 158 -4.41 1.70 -3.08
N GLY A 159 -4.41 2.90 -2.51
CA GLY A 159 -3.39 3.91 -2.80
C GLY A 159 -2.18 3.65 -1.93
N VAL A 160 -1.05 3.35 -2.57
CA VAL A 160 0.21 3.11 -1.89
C VAL A 160 1.12 4.31 -2.15
N PRO A 161 1.64 4.99 -1.11
CA PRO A 161 2.63 6.02 -1.28
C PRO A 161 3.94 5.38 -1.72
N VAL A 162 4.55 5.90 -2.79
CA VAL A 162 5.79 5.38 -3.37
C VAL A 162 6.98 6.33 -3.24
N ALA A 163 6.71 7.61 -2.96
CA ALA A 163 7.76 8.57 -2.64
C ALA A 163 7.22 9.69 -1.75
N PHE A 164 8.08 10.18 -0.88
CA PHE A 164 7.80 11.34 -0.03
C PHE A 164 8.82 12.44 -0.27
N MET A 165 8.36 13.68 -0.18
CA MET A 165 9.23 14.85 -0.06
C MET A 165 8.73 15.78 1.04
N VAL A 166 9.66 16.31 1.82
CA VAL A 166 9.42 17.44 2.70
C VAL A 166 10.21 18.63 2.20
N CYS A 167 9.53 19.75 1.97
CA CYS A 167 10.12 21.01 1.53
C CYS A 167 9.48 22.19 2.26
N ASN A 168 10.14 23.35 2.21
CA ASN A 168 9.59 24.60 2.73
C ASN A 168 9.06 25.54 1.64
N SER A 169 9.03 25.10 0.39
CA SER A 169 8.57 25.88 -0.77
C SER A 169 7.86 24.99 -1.80
N GLU A 170 6.69 25.43 -2.26
CA GLU A 170 5.94 24.82 -3.38
C GLU A 170 6.34 25.42 -4.73
N SER A 171 7.54 26.01 -4.82
CA SER A 171 8.05 26.60 -6.07
C SER A 171 8.29 25.55 -7.14
N ILE A 172 8.05 25.92 -8.40
CA ILE A 172 8.27 25.07 -9.59
C ILE A 172 9.68 24.46 -9.56
N ASN A 173 10.72 25.24 -9.26
CA ASN A 173 12.09 24.73 -9.25
C ASN A 173 12.32 23.66 -8.17
N THR A 174 11.73 23.81 -6.98
CA THR A 174 11.86 22.82 -5.90
C THR A 174 11.16 21.52 -6.28
N LEU A 175 9.93 21.61 -6.79
CA LEU A 175 9.15 20.45 -7.25
C LEU A 175 9.86 19.74 -8.43
N ARG A 176 10.36 20.50 -9.41
CA ARG A 176 11.07 19.98 -10.58
C ARG A 176 12.32 19.19 -10.17
N LEU A 177 13.14 19.73 -9.26
CA LEU A 177 14.35 19.04 -8.80
C LEU A 177 14.03 17.72 -8.11
N TRP A 178 12.99 17.70 -7.28
CA TRP A 178 12.54 16.45 -6.64
C TRP A 178 12.00 15.45 -7.67
N LEU A 179 11.09 15.88 -8.55
CA LEU A 179 10.50 15.01 -9.57
C LEU A 179 11.57 14.44 -10.51
N LYS A 180 12.55 15.26 -10.91
CA LYS A 180 13.71 14.81 -11.68
C LYS A 180 14.55 13.79 -10.91
N TRP A 181 14.78 14.00 -9.62
CA TRP A 181 15.44 13.00 -8.78
C TRP A 181 14.67 11.67 -8.73
N VAL A 182 13.33 11.71 -8.59
CA VAL A 182 12.51 10.49 -8.61
C VAL A 182 12.62 9.78 -9.97
N SER A 183 12.55 10.54 -11.08
CA SER A 183 12.76 10.02 -12.44
C SER A 183 14.11 9.33 -12.60
N ASP A 184 15.19 10.06 -12.28
CA ASP A 184 16.55 9.63 -12.59
C ASP A 184 17.06 8.52 -11.64
N HIS A 185 16.54 8.43 -10.41
CA HIS A 185 17.13 7.56 -9.36
C HIS A 185 16.17 6.54 -8.74
N CYS A 186 14.86 6.75 -8.82
CA CYS A 186 13.86 5.87 -8.21
C CYS A 186 13.17 4.94 -9.23
N GLY A 187 13.41 5.14 -10.54
CA GLY A 187 12.85 4.28 -11.58
C GLY A 187 11.36 4.52 -11.84
N ILE A 188 10.85 5.71 -11.54
CA ILE A 188 9.45 6.03 -11.85
C ILE A 188 9.27 6.12 -13.38
N ASN A 189 8.40 5.28 -13.94
CA ASN A 189 8.03 5.32 -15.35
C ASN A 189 6.57 5.73 -15.50
N ALA A 190 6.27 7.00 -15.19
CA ALA A 190 4.91 7.52 -15.22
C ALA A 190 4.51 7.91 -16.64
N THR A 191 3.36 7.43 -17.11
CA THR A 191 2.77 7.92 -18.38
C THR A 191 1.80 9.07 -18.15
N LYS A 192 1.26 9.16 -16.93
CA LYS A 192 0.21 10.11 -16.56
C LYS A 192 0.40 10.54 -15.12
N PHE A 193 0.23 11.83 -14.87
CA PHE A 193 0.15 12.39 -13.54
C PHE A 193 -1.25 12.89 -13.25
N MET A 194 -1.76 12.60 -12.06
CA MET A 194 -2.93 13.28 -11.52
C MET A 194 -2.52 14.20 -10.37
N VAL A 195 -2.84 15.47 -10.51
CA VAL A 195 -2.43 16.53 -9.60
C VAL A 195 -3.61 17.37 -9.17
N ASP A 196 -3.36 18.28 -8.24
CA ASP A 196 -4.29 19.33 -7.93
C ASP A 196 -4.41 20.29 -9.13
N CYS A 197 -5.40 21.18 -9.11
CA CYS A 197 -5.53 22.22 -10.13
C CYS A 197 -4.42 23.30 -10.01
N SER A 198 -3.19 22.89 -9.72
CA SER A 198 -2.01 23.71 -9.45
C SER A 198 -1.16 23.86 -10.72
N GLN A 199 -0.97 25.11 -11.12
CA GLN A 199 -0.10 25.44 -12.25
C GLN A 199 1.36 25.12 -11.93
N ALA A 200 1.80 25.33 -10.68
CA ALA A 200 3.17 25.07 -10.27
C ALA A 200 3.52 23.57 -10.33
N GLU A 201 2.60 22.71 -9.89
CA GLU A 201 2.76 21.25 -9.98
C GLU A 201 2.78 20.78 -11.43
N SER A 202 1.85 21.29 -12.25
CA SER A 202 1.76 20.95 -13.67
C SER A 202 3.03 21.31 -14.42
N GLU A 203 3.55 22.53 -14.19
CA GLU A 203 4.77 23.01 -14.84
C GLU A 203 6.00 22.23 -14.37
N ALA A 204 6.09 21.93 -13.07
CA ALA A 204 7.19 21.14 -12.53
C ALA A 204 7.24 19.71 -13.10
N ILE A 205 6.08 19.07 -13.28
CA ILE A 205 5.96 17.75 -13.92
C ILE A 205 6.39 17.84 -15.38
N TYR A 206 5.87 18.83 -16.12
CA TYR A 206 6.23 19.03 -17.52
C TYR A 206 7.74 19.24 -17.70
N GLN A 207 8.38 20.01 -16.82
CA GLN A 207 9.84 20.22 -16.86
C GLN A 207 10.66 19.01 -16.41
N ALA A 208 10.13 18.17 -15.52
CA ALA A 208 10.85 17.00 -15.00
C ALA A 208 10.77 15.78 -15.93
N PHE A 209 9.62 15.57 -16.57
CA PHE A 209 9.33 14.42 -17.43
C PHE A 209 9.22 14.76 -18.92
N MET A 210 9.38 16.04 -19.28
CA MET A 210 9.25 16.56 -20.66
C MET A 210 7.85 16.27 -21.24
N THR A 211 7.69 16.31 -22.56
CA THR A 211 6.41 16.08 -23.27
C THR A 211 5.92 14.63 -23.25
N SER A 212 6.52 13.75 -22.45
CA SER A 212 6.21 12.31 -22.43
C SER A 212 5.01 11.94 -21.55
N VAL A 213 4.45 12.89 -20.78
CA VAL A 213 3.42 12.61 -19.76
C VAL A 213 2.15 13.45 -19.93
N ASP A 214 1.00 12.80 -19.77
CA ASP A 214 -0.28 13.50 -19.66
C ASP A 214 -0.49 14.01 -18.23
N ILE A 215 -1.05 15.21 -18.08
CA ILE A 215 -1.38 15.79 -16.77
C ILE A 215 -2.89 15.92 -16.64
N TYR A 216 -3.45 15.29 -15.60
CA TYR A 216 -4.86 15.38 -15.27
C TYR A 216 -5.09 16.08 -13.94
N TYR A 217 -6.22 16.77 -13.85
CA TYR A 217 -6.67 17.37 -12.61
C TYR A 217 -7.58 16.42 -11.84
N CYS A 218 -7.35 16.37 -10.53
CA CYS A 218 -8.22 15.68 -9.60
C CYS A 218 -9.65 16.22 -9.68
N THR A 219 -10.63 15.33 -9.92
CA THR A 219 -12.04 15.73 -10.09
C THR A 219 -12.60 16.41 -8.84
N PHE A 220 -12.15 16.01 -7.65
CA PHE A 220 -12.51 16.64 -6.39
C PHE A 220 -12.00 18.09 -6.33
N HIS A 221 -10.73 18.33 -6.67
CA HIS A 221 -10.16 19.67 -6.64
C HIS A 221 -10.72 20.58 -7.73
N VAL A 222 -11.10 20.04 -8.89
CA VAL A 222 -11.89 20.79 -9.89
C VAL A 222 -13.25 21.20 -9.32
N ALA A 223 -13.95 20.29 -8.63
CA ALA A 223 -15.22 20.61 -7.94
C ALA A 223 -15.02 21.77 -6.97
N GLN A 224 -14.01 21.63 -6.11
CA GLN A 224 -13.74 22.56 -5.03
C GLN A 224 -13.31 23.94 -5.57
N ALA A 225 -12.56 23.99 -6.67
CA ALA A 225 -12.19 25.24 -7.33
C ALA A 225 -13.43 25.98 -7.84
N TRP A 226 -14.35 25.27 -8.50
CA TRP A 226 -15.58 25.88 -9.01
C TRP A 226 -16.52 26.31 -7.89
N GLU A 227 -16.66 25.51 -6.82
CA GLU A 227 -17.46 25.86 -5.65
C GLU A 227 -16.88 27.05 -4.89
N ARG A 228 -15.55 27.10 -4.69
CA ARG A 228 -14.88 28.26 -4.07
C ARG A 228 -15.15 29.53 -4.85
N LYS A 229 -15.02 29.49 -6.19
CA LYS A 229 -15.28 30.66 -7.02
C LYS A 229 -16.75 31.09 -7.01
N SER A 230 -17.66 30.12 -7.04
CA SER A 230 -19.10 30.40 -6.91
C SER A 230 -19.44 31.06 -5.58
N LYS A 231 -18.89 30.54 -4.47
CA LYS A 231 -19.07 31.11 -3.12
C LYS A 231 -18.45 32.50 -2.99
N GLU A 232 -17.29 32.74 -3.58
CA GLU A 232 -16.63 34.05 -3.62
C GLU A 232 -17.49 35.09 -4.35
N LEU A 233 -18.08 34.72 -5.49
CA LEU A 233 -18.84 35.65 -6.33
C LEU A 233 -20.28 35.89 -5.84
N TYR A 234 -20.95 34.87 -5.29
CA TYR A 234 -22.40 34.89 -5.05
C TYR A 234 -22.84 34.33 -3.69
N GLY A 235 -21.89 33.93 -2.82
CA GLY A 235 -22.18 33.37 -1.50
C GLY A 235 -22.65 31.92 -1.49
N VAL A 236 -22.97 31.42 -0.30
CA VAL A 236 -23.19 29.98 -0.05
C VAL A 236 -24.49 29.45 -0.67
N LYS A 237 -25.57 30.22 -0.65
CA LYS A 237 -26.88 29.78 -1.17
C LYS A 237 -26.79 29.47 -2.67
N VAL A 238 -26.32 30.42 -3.46
CA VAL A 238 -26.14 30.27 -4.92
C VAL A 238 -25.14 29.14 -5.23
N CYS A 239 -24.07 29.02 -4.45
CA CYS A 239 -23.12 27.91 -4.61
C CYS A 239 -23.80 26.53 -4.47
N ASN A 240 -24.76 26.38 -3.54
CA ASN A 240 -25.49 25.14 -3.38
C ASN A 240 -26.40 24.87 -4.59
N ASP A 241 -27.07 25.90 -5.12
CA ASP A 241 -27.95 25.78 -6.29
C ASP A 241 -27.16 25.41 -7.56
N LEU A 242 -25.95 25.96 -7.72
CA LEU A 242 -25.07 25.68 -8.86
C LEU A 242 -24.35 24.33 -8.74
N ARG A 243 -24.24 23.73 -7.54
CA ARG A 243 -23.48 22.49 -7.32
C ARG A 243 -23.96 21.34 -8.21
N GLY A 244 -25.28 21.13 -8.31
CA GLY A 244 -25.88 20.07 -9.14
C GLY A 244 -25.57 20.24 -10.64
N PRO A 245 -25.91 21.38 -11.25
CA PRO A 245 -25.57 21.69 -12.64
C PRO A 245 -24.06 21.58 -12.95
N LEU A 246 -23.21 22.13 -12.09
CA LEU A 246 -21.75 22.05 -12.25
C LEU A 246 -21.23 20.61 -12.16
N LYS A 247 -21.82 19.78 -11.30
CA LYS A 247 -21.51 18.34 -11.26
C LYS A 247 -21.87 17.68 -12.58
N ARG A 248 -23.06 17.96 -13.15
CA ARG A 248 -23.47 17.39 -14.45
C ARG A 248 -22.50 17.76 -15.57
N ILE A 249 -22.03 19.01 -15.65
CA ILE A 249 -21.01 19.38 -16.65
C ILE A 249 -19.75 18.53 -16.50
N ARG A 250 -19.28 18.32 -15.27
CA ARG A 250 -18.05 17.56 -15.01
C ARG A 250 -18.14 16.06 -15.26
N THR A 251 -19.35 15.50 -15.13
CA THR A 251 -19.62 14.08 -15.33
C THR A 251 -20.28 13.80 -16.68
N ALA A 252 -20.01 14.63 -17.69
CA ALA A 252 -20.39 14.30 -19.07
C ALA A 252 -19.60 13.07 -19.55
N GLU A 253 -20.24 12.21 -20.34
CA GLU A 253 -19.63 10.98 -20.87
C GLU A 253 -19.24 11.11 -22.35
N THR A 254 -19.74 12.14 -23.05
CA THR A 254 -19.39 12.43 -24.45
C THR A 254 -19.23 13.92 -24.70
N GLU A 255 -18.65 14.27 -25.86
CA GLU A 255 -18.49 15.66 -26.28
C GLU A 255 -19.83 16.35 -26.58
N GLU A 256 -20.75 15.65 -27.23
CA GLU A 256 -22.10 16.13 -27.53
C GLU A 256 -22.87 16.37 -26.23
N GLU A 257 -22.68 15.50 -25.24
CA GLU A 257 -23.27 15.68 -23.93
C GLU A 257 -22.67 16.86 -23.17
N LEU A 258 -21.35 17.03 -23.22
CA LEU A 258 -20.69 18.18 -22.60
C LEU A 258 -21.19 19.49 -23.22
N ALA A 259 -21.26 19.57 -24.56
CA ALA A 259 -21.76 20.74 -25.27
C ALA A 259 -23.20 21.07 -24.86
N ARG A 260 -24.10 20.08 -24.93
CA ARG A 260 -25.51 20.26 -24.54
C ARG A 260 -25.68 20.70 -23.08
N ARG A 261 -24.92 20.09 -22.15
CA ARG A 261 -24.96 20.45 -20.72
C ARG A 261 -24.38 21.85 -20.48
N TRP A 262 -23.37 22.24 -21.24
CA TRP A 262 -22.78 23.59 -21.18
C TRP A 262 -23.74 24.66 -21.72
N ASP A 263 -24.34 24.44 -22.89
CA ASP A 263 -25.27 25.40 -23.51
C ASP A 263 -26.49 25.63 -22.61
N SER A 264 -27.10 24.52 -22.13
CA SER A 264 -28.21 24.57 -21.18
C SER A 264 -27.84 25.32 -19.90
N PHE A 265 -26.62 25.14 -19.40
CA PHE A 265 -26.14 25.87 -18.23
C PHE A 265 -25.99 27.36 -18.52
N THR A 266 -25.38 27.73 -19.65
CA THR A 266 -25.15 29.14 -20.00
C THR A 266 -26.45 29.92 -20.20
N GLU A 267 -27.49 29.31 -20.78
CA GLU A 267 -28.79 29.96 -20.95
C GLU A 267 -29.55 30.07 -19.61
N THR A 268 -29.69 28.95 -18.89
CA THR A 268 -30.44 28.90 -17.63
C THR A 268 -29.84 29.80 -16.55
N TYR A 269 -28.50 29.88 -16.52
CA TYR A 269 -27.73 30.60 -15.51
C TYR A 269 -27.08 31.87 -16.04
N LYS A 270 -27.61 32.46 -17.13
CA LYS A 270 -27.06 33.67 -17.77
C LYS A 270 -26.88 34.87 -16.85
N LYS A 271 -27.70 34.97 -15.79
CA LYS A 271 -27.57 35.99 -14.73
C LYS A 271 -26.27 35.87 -13.91
N TYR A 272 -25.56 34.75 -13.99
CA TYR A 272 -24.27 34.50 -13.33
C TYR A 272 -23.11 34.60 -14.34
N ASP A 273 -23.08 35.71 -15.09
CA ASP A 273 -22.12 36.04 -16.16
C ASP A 273 -20.64 35.90 -15.76
N LYS A 274 -20.28 36.33 -14.54
CA LYS A 274 -18.91 36.20 -14.01
C LYS A 274 -18.54 34.74 -13.78
N MET A 275 -19.48 33.90 -13.35
CA MET A 275 -19.25 32.45 -13.23
C MET A 275 -19.07 31.81 -14.61
N ILE A 276 -19.91 32.16 -15.57
CA ILE A 276 -19.81 31.66 -16.94
C ILE A 276 -18.46 32.04 -17.54
N SER A 277 -18.04 33.30 -17.39
CA SER A 277 -16.75 33.79 -17.87
C SER A 277 -15.58 33.05 -17.21
N TYR A 278 -15.65 32.79 -15.91
CA TYR A 278 -14.67 31.95 -15.22
C TYR A 278 -14.63 30.52 -15.78
N LEU A 279 -15.79 29.88 -16.00
CA LEU A 279 -15.89 28.52 -16.52
C LEU A 279 -15.48 28.41 -17.99
N ARG A 280 -15.66 29.44 -18.82
CA ARG A 280 -15.15 29.48 -20.20
C ARG A 280 -13.64 29.25 -20.24
N ALA A 281 -12.90 29.79 -19.28
CA ALA A 281 -11.46 29.55 -19.18
C ALA A 281 -11.09 28.10 -18.84
N TRP A 282 -12.04 27.26 -18.38
CA TRP A 282 -11.89 25.80 -18.22
C TRP A 282 -12.28 25.02 -19.47
N MET A 283 -13.03 25.64 -20.39
CA MET A 283 -13.53 25.02 -21.61
C MET A 283 -12.58 25.14 -22.80
N THR A 284 -11.40 25.75 -22.63
CA THR A 284 -10.37 25.78 -23.69
C THR A 284 -9.83 24.37 -23.94
N PRO A 285 -9.40 24.03 -25.17
CA PRO A 285 -8.88 22.71 -25.49
C PRO A 285 -7.77 22.25 -24.53
N GLU A 286 -6.85 23.14 -24.17
CA GLU A 286 -5.67 22.87 -23.34
C GLU A 286 -6.04 22.52 -21.89
N LYS A 287 -7.16 23.04 -21.38
CA LYS A 287 -7.65 22.68 -20.04
C LYS A 287 -8.65 21.53 -20.07
N LYS A 288 -9.49 21.43 -21.10
CA LYS A 288 -10.48 20.33 -21.24
C LYS A 288 -9.81 18.97 -21.12
N VAL A 289 -8.69 18.76 -21.82
CA VAL A 289 -7.93 17.50 -21.77
C VAL A 289 -7.47 17.12 -20.36
N LYS A 290 -7.30 18.10 -19.45
CA LYS A 290 -6.84 17.86 -18.07
C LYS A 290 -7.97 17.44 -17.14
N TRP A 291 -9.19 17.95 -17.31
CA TRP A 291 -10.27 17.71 -16.34
C TRP A 291 -11.42 16.85 -16.87
N VAL A 292 -11.69 16.82 -18.18
CA VAL A 292 -12.84 16.13 -18.76
C VAL A 292 -12.62 14.62 -18.76
N LEU A 293 -13.48 13.87 -18.08
CA LEU A 293 -13.27 12.43 -17.84
C LEU A 293 -13.26 11.58 -19.11
N TYR A 294 -14.18 11.79 -20.05
CA TYR A 294 -14.29 10.95 -21.25
C TYR A 294 -13.14 11.16 -22.25
N ILE A 295 -12.48 12.31 -22.21
CA ILE A 295 -11.30 12.61 -23.04
C ILE A 295 -10.08 11.86 -22.51
N ARG A 296 -10.02 11.64 -21.19
CA ARG A 296 -8.91 10.91 -20.58
C ARG A 296 -8.98 9.46 -21.05
N LYS A 297 -7.92 9.01 -21.70
CA LYS A 297 -7.72 7.59 -22.03
C LYS A 297 -7.32 6.84 -20.75
N ASP A 298 -8.21 6.82 -19.77
CA ASP A 298 -7.90 6.40 -18.39
C ASP A 298 -8.07 4.89 -18.22
N TYR A 299 -6.92 4.23 -18.20
CA TYR A 299 -6.78 2.79 -18.16
C TYR A 299 -7.20 2.11 -16.85
N GLN A 300 -7.76 2.79 -15.85
CA GLN A 300 -7.93 2.20 -14.50
C GLN A 300 -9.09 2.74 -13.65
N HIS A 301 -9.94 3.65 -14.14
CA HIS A 301 -10.93 4.36 -13.29
C HIS A 301 -10.34 4.94 -12.01
N THR A 302 -9.14 5.52 -12.09
CA THR A 302 -8.52 6.23 -10.98
C THR A 302 -9.20 7.59 -10.81
N ASN A 303 -10.50 7.57 -10.51
CA ASN A 303 -11.22 8.74 -10.02
C ASN A 303 -10.66 9.04 -8.62
N THR A 304 -9.66 9.92 -8.59
CA THR A 304 -8.76 10.21 -7.46
C THR A 304 -9.42 10.53 -6.13
N ASN A 305 -10.69 10.91 -6.12
CA ASN A 305 -11.40 11.23 -4.89
C ASN A 305 -11.28 10.10 -3.85
N ASN A 306 -11.28 8.84 -4.27
CA ASN A 306 -11.18 7.74 -3.30
C ASN A 306 -9.74 7.38 -2.93
N LEU A 307 -8.76 7.56 -3.82
CA LEU A 307 -7.40 7.05 -3.60
C LEU A 307 -6.58 7.97 -2.68
N VAL A 308 -6.42 9.22 -3.11
CA VAL A 308 -5.60 10.23 -2.43
C VAL A 308 -6.27 10.66 -1.12
N GLU A 309 -7.59 10.88 -1.14
CA GLU A 309 -8.31 11.25 0.07
C GLU A 309 -8.24 10.14 1.12
N SER A 310 -8.47 8.87 0.73
CA SER A 310 -8.39 7.72 1.64
C SER A 310 -7.00 7.54 2.25
N TRP A 311 -5.94 7.80 1.49
CA TRP A 311 -4.59 7.88 2.02
C TRP A 311 -4.46 9.01 3.05
N HIS A 312 -4.85 10.24 2.72
CA HIS A 312 -4.71 11.41 3.61
C HIS A 312 -5.56 11.35 4.89
N LYS A 313 -6.88 11.11 4.78
CA LYS A 313 -7.43 9.88 5.33
C LYS A 313 -6.79 9.21 6.56
N THR A 314 -6.11 8.13 6.21
CA THR A 314 -5.43 7.14 7.04
C THR A 314 -4.16 7.74 7.63
N LEU A 315 -3.36 8.47 6.86
CA LEU A 315 -2.19 9.21 7.33
C LEU A 315 -2.54 10.08 8.55
N LYS A 316 -3.50 11.00 8.40
CA LYS A 316 -3.88 11.95 9.46
C LYS A 316 -4.48 11.26 10.69
N ARG A 317 -5.31 10.22 10.51
CA ARG A 317 -6.02 9.55 11.62
C ARG A 317 -5.21 8.45 12.29
N ARG A 318 -4.68 7.49 11.52
CA ARG A 318 -4.02 6.27 12.00
C ARG A 318 -2.56 6.53 12.38
N HIS A 319 -1.80 7.13 11.48
CA HIS A 319 -0.34 7.27 11.66
C HIS A 319 0.03 8.52 12.46
N LEU A 320 -0.54 9.68 12.08
CA LEU A 320 -0.25 10.96 12.74
C LEU A 320 -1.11 11.20 13.99
N GLN A 321 -2.20 10.45 14.20
CA GLN A 321 -3.10 10.60 15.34
C GLN A 321 -3.61 12.04 15.51
N LYS A 322 -3.93 12.71 14.41
CA LYS A 322 -4.33 14.14 14.33
C LYS A 322 -3.28 15.13 14.86
N ARG A 323 -2.04 14.68 15.13
CA ARG A 323 -0.95 15.57 15.49
C ARG A 323 -0.59 16.43 14.28
N ARG A 324 -0.26 17.68 14.57
CA ARG A 324 0.18 18.68 13.60
C ARG A 324 1.59 19.12 13.94
N ASN A 325 2.31 19.63 12.93
CA ASN A 325 3.64 20.21 13.10
C ASN A 325 4.61 19.28 13.82
N LEU A 326 4.69 18.03 13.35
CA LEU A 326 5.68 17.06 13.83
C LEU A 326 7.09 17.56 13.53
N ARG A 327 8.06 17.12 14.35
CA ARG A 327 9.46 17.30 13.98
C ARG A 327 9.75 16.45 12.74
N ALA A 328 10.59 16.97 11.85
CA ALA A 328 10.86 16.34 10.55
C ALA A 328 11.31 14.87 10.67
N ASP A 329 12.19 14.56 11.62
CA ASP A 329 12.68 13.20 11.89
C ASP A 329 11.64 12.29 12.53
N ASP A 330 10.77 12.82 13.39
CA ASP A 330 9.60 12.08 13.90
C ASP A 330 8.67 11.66 12.74
N LEU A 331 8.51 12.52 11.71
CA LEU A 331 7.73 12.19 10.51
C LEU A 331 8.41 11.09 9.70
N VAL A 332 9.71 11.24 9.37
CA VAL A 332 10.44 10.24 8.59
C VAL A 332 10.35 8.88 9.25
N PHE A 333 10.60 8.78 10.56
CA PHE A 333 10.49 7.54 11.31
C PHE A 333 9.12 6.85 11.18
N ILE A 334 8.03 7.62 11.20
CA ILE A 334 6.67 7.09 11.05
C ILE A 334 6.43 6.57 9.63
N LEU A 335 6.84 7.36 8.63
CA LEU A 335 6.55 7.08 7.22
C LEU A 335 7.42 5.96 6.65
N GLN A 336 8.70 5.89 6.99
CA GLN A 336 9.58 4.82 6.51
C GLN A 336 9.35 3.48 7.24
N GLY A 337 8.80 3.52 8.46
CA GLY A 337 8.56 2.32 9.27
C GLY A 337 7.10 1.87 9.22
N LYS A 338 6.26 2.52 10.03
CA LYS A 338 4.90 2.04 10.30
C LYS A 338 3.99 2.03 9.08
N VAL A 339 4.13 3.03 8.21
CA VAL A 339 3.31 3.10 6.99
C VAL A 339 3.66 1.94 6.07
N ASP A 340 4.95 1.73 5.80
CA ASP A 340 5.41 0.65 4.92
C ASP A 340 5.02 -0.73 5.45
N ILE A 341 5.20 -0.98 6.75
CA ILE A 341 4.80 -2.24 7.39
C ILE A 341 3.29 -2.47 7.28
N ASP A 342 2.46 -1.45 7.50
CA ASP A 342 1.00 -1.58 7.40
C ASP A 342 0.57 -1.96 5.94
N PHE A 343 1.26 -1.43 4.92
CA PHE A 343 0.98 -1.80 3.52
C PHE A 343 1.49 -3.20 3.17
N GLN A 344 2.70 -3.56 3.60
CA GLN A 344 3.24 -4.91 3.39
C GLN A 344 2.37 -5.98 4.06
N ASP A 345 1.93 -5.75 5.31
CA ASP A 345 1.01 -6.64 6.03
C ASP A 345 -0.34 -6.78 5.30
N THR A 346 -0.86 -5.69 4.74
CA THR A 346 -2.09 -5.72 3.94
C THR A 346 -1.91 -6.57 2.67
N LEU A 347 -0.82 -6.36 1.93
CA LEU A 347 -0.51 -7.14 0.73
C LEU A 347 -0.30 -8.62 1.04
N PHE A 348 0.41 -8.93 2.13
CA PHE A 348 0.65 -10.29 2.60
C PHE A 348 -0.66 -11.01 2.96
N LYS A 349 -1.57 -10.34 3.67
CA LYS A 349 -2.88 -10.91 4.01
C LYS A 349 -3.74 -11.19 2.78
N ILE A 350 -3.71 -10.29 1.80
CA ILE A 350 -4.44 -10.46 0.54
C ILE A 350 -3.82 -11.61 -0.27
N SER A 351 -2.50 -11.68 -0.39
CA SER A 351 -1.83 -12.74 -1.15
C SER A 351 -2.01 -14.14 -0.55
N ARG A 352 -2.28 -14.23 0.76
CA ARG A 352 -2.59 -15.47 1.48
C ARG A 352 -4.09 -15.76 1.60
N ASN A 353 -4.96 -14.99 0.93
CA ASN A 353 -6.41 -15.10 1.03
C ASN A 353 -6.96 -15.02 2.47
N LEU A 354 -6.21 -14.39 3.40
CA LEU A 354 -6.64 -14.18 4.78
C LEU A 354 -7.63 -13.01 4.90
N VAL A 355 -7.55 -12.08 3.95
CA VAL A 355 -8.44 -10.93 3.85
C VAL A 355 -8.83 -10.75 2.40
N GLU A 356 -10.13 -10.56 2.15
CA GLU A 356 -10.60 -10.26 0.80
C GLU A 356 -10.08 -8.91 0.31
N ARG A 357 -9.71 -8.88 -0.97
CA ARG A 357 -9.35 -7.65 -1.67
C ARG A 357 -10.54 -6.68 -1.65
N PRO A 358 -10.36 -5.43 -1.19
CA PRO A 358 -11.39 -4.40 -1.29
C PRO A 358 -11.81 -4.16 -2.75
N LEU A 359 -13.11 -4.16 -3.03
CA LEU A 359 -13.66 -3.81 -4.35
C LEU A 359 -13.99 -2.32 -4.44
N SER A 360 -13.63 -1.70 -5.57
CA SER A 360 -14.06 -0.33 -5.88
C SER A 360 -15.57 -0.29 -6.19
N THR A 361 -16.17 0.89 -6.19
CA THR A 361 -17.60 1.03 -6.57
C THR A 361 -17.88 0.44 -7.95
N TYR A 362 -17.00 0.69 -8.92
CA TYR A 362 -17.11 0.11 -10.26
C TYR A 362 -16.96 -1.41 -10.26
N ASP A 363 -16.01 -1.95 -9.48
CA ASP A 363 -15.86 -3.41 -9.36
C ASP A 363 -17.12 -4.05 -8.77
N LYS A 364 -17.71 -3.41 -7.75
CA LYS A 364 -18.98 -3.85 -7.13
C LYS A 364 -20.13 -3.79 -8.12
N GLU A 365 -20.24 -2.73 -8.92
CA GLU A 365 -21.27 -2.61 -9.96
C GLU A 365 -21.11 -3.66 -11.05
N ARG A 366 -19.89 -3.93 -11.51
CA ARG A 366 -19.60 -4.97 -12.50
C ARG A 366 -19.92 -6.36 -11.97
N LYS A 367 -19.47 -6.67 -10.74
CA LYS A 367 -19.78 -7.93 -10.06
C LYS A 367 -21.28 -8.08 -9.87
N SER A 368 -21.95 -7.04 -9.38
CA SER A 368 -23.42 -7.02 -9.21
C SER A 368 -24.17 -7.29 -10.52
N LYS A 369 -23.75 -6.67 -11.64
CA LYS A 369 -24.34 -6.96 -12.95
C LYS A 369 -24.21 -8.43 -13.36
N ALA A 370 -23.08 -9.08 -13.09
CA ALA A 370 -22.88 -10.49 -13.40
C ALA A 370 -23.69 -11.41 -12.47
N MET A 371 -23.73 -11.09 -11.17
CA MET A 371 -24.47 -11.87 -10.17
C MET A 371 -25.99 -11.69 -10.28
N GLY A 372 -26.45 -10.54 -10.77
CA GLY A 372 -27.87 -10.21 -10.92
C GLY A 372 -28.57 -10.84 -12.13
N LEU A 373 -27.84 -11.56 -12.99
CA LEU A 373 -28.45 -12.33 -14.07
C LEU A 373 -29.19 -13.55 -13.52
N GLU A 374 -30.36 -13.85 -14.09
CA GLU A 374 -31.08 -15.11 -13.84
C GLU A 374 -30.17 -16.30 -14.19
N HIS A 375 -30.23 -17.37 -13.39
CA HIS A 375 -29.32 -18.51 -13.51
C HIS A 375 -29.35 -19.17 -14.90
N THR A 376 -30.55 -19.35 -15.47
CA THR A 376 -30.77 -19.92 -16.81
C THR A 376 -30.10 -19.09 -17.90
N THR A 377 -30.31 -17.78 -17.88
CA THR A 377 -29.68 -16.83 -18.80
C THR A 377 -28.17 -16.82 -18.63
N ALA A 378 -27.70 -16.80 -17.39
CA ALA A 378 -26.28 -16.75 -17.06
C ALA A 378 -25.51 -17.99 -17.59
N ILE A 379 -26.10 -19.19 -17.52
CA ILE A 379 -25.51 -20.41 -18.09
C ILE A 379 -25.40 -20.30 -19.61
N GLN A 380 -26.47 -19.85 -20.29
CA GLN A 380 -26.47 -19.72 -21.75
C GLN A 380 -25.44 -18.70 -22.27
N MET A 381 -25.08 -17.74 -21.43
CA MET A 381 -24.10 -16.71 -21.75
C MET A 381 -22.64 -17.17 -21.61
N VAL A 382 -22.34 -18.37 -21.10
CA VAL A 382 -20.98 -18.87 -20.91
C VAL A 382 -20.77 -20.17 -21.68
N ARG A 383 -19.70 -20.23 -22.47
CA ARG A 383 -19.31 -21.42 -23.24
C ARG A 383 -17.85 -21.74 -22.98
N LEU A 384 -17.56 -22.98 -22.59
CA LEU A 384 -16.18 -23.48 -22.52
C LEU A 384 -15.75 -23.91 -23.93
N GLN A 385 -14.59 -23.42 -24.39
CA GLN A 385 -13.99 -23.82 -25.65
C GLN A 385 -12.76 -24.68 -25.39
N LEU A 386 -12.85 -25.96 -25.75
CA LEU A 386 -11.73 -26.90 -25.81
C LEU A 386 -11.30 -27.06 -27.27
N PRO A 387 -10.00 -27.16 -27.60
CA PRO A 387 -8.83 -27.35 -26.73
C PRO A 387 -8.13 -26.06 -26.26
N ALA A 388 -8.63 -24.88 -26.64
CA ALA A 388 -7.94 -23.60 -26.45
C ALA A 388 -7.93 -23.05 -25.00
N ILE A 389 -8.41 -23.83 -24.02
CA ILE A 389 -8.46 -23.49 -22.58
C ILE A 389 -8.97 -22.04 -22.37
N LYS A 390 -10.15 -21.74 -22.92
CA LYS A 390 -10.75 -20.40 -22.85
C LYS A 390 -12.26 -20.48 -22.68
N PHE A 391 -12.83 -19.44 -22.08
CA PHE A 391 -14.28 -19.26 -22.01
C PHE A 391 -14.73 -18.19 -23.00
N ASP A 392 -15.81 -18.44 -23.73
CA ASP A 392 -16.51 -17.41 -24.48
C ASP A 392 -17.73 -16.96 -23.68
N VAL A 393 -17.84 -15.66 -23.47
CA VAL A 393 -18.93 -15.04 -22.71
C VAL A 393 -19.68 -14.05 -23.57
N GLN A 394 -20.99 -14.20 -23.64
CA GLN A 394 -21.86 -13.33 -24.42
C GLN A 394 -21.89 -11.90 -23.86
N SER A 395 -22.00 -10.92 -24.75
CA SER A 395 -22.17 -9.53 -24.38
C SER A 395 -23.52 -9.29 -23.72
N PHE A 396 -23.50 -8.57 -22.60
CA PHE A 396 -24.70 -8.15 -21.88
C PHE A 396 -25.50 -7.07 -22.63
N ARG A 397 -25.01 -6.56 -23.77
CA ARG A 397 -25.67 -5.51 -24.58
C ARG A 397 -26.14 -6.00 -25.94
N SER A 398 -25.56 -7.10 -26.43
CA SER A 398 -25.81 -7.59 -27.78
C SER A 398 -25.70 -9.10 -27.79
N ALA A 399 -26.79 -9.79 -28.15
CA ALA A 399 -26.80 -11.24 -28.25
C ALA A 399 -25.85 -11.78 -29.34
N ALA A 400 -25.49 -10.97 -30.33
CA ALA A 400 -24.61 -11.37 -31.42
C ALA A 400 -23.11 -11.32 -31.05
N THR A 401 -22.75 -10.64 -29.97
CA THR A 401 -21.34 -10.39 -29.63
C THR A 401 -20.88 -11.33 -28.51
N TRP A 402 -19.75 -12.00 -28.73
CA TRP A 402 -19.09 -12.86 -27.74
C TRP A 402 -17.69 -12.35 -27.45
N TYR A 403 -17.27 -12.46 -26.20
CA TYR A 403 -15.94 -12.07 -25.72
C TYR A 403 -15.23 -13.28 -25.17
N SER A 404 -13.95 -13.43 -25.49
CA SER A 404 -13.14 -14.53 -25.01
C SER A 404 -12.44 -14.15 -23.72
N ILE A 405 -12.36 -15.10 -22.80
CA ILE A 405 -11.74 -15.01 -21.49
C ILE A 405 -10.63 -16.04 -21.43
N ARG A 406 -9.42 -15.53 -21.18
CA ARG A 406 -8.22 -16.34 -20.99
C ARG A 406 -8.10 -16.72 -19.52
N VAL A 407 -7.79 -17.98 -19.28
CA VAL A 407 -7.47 -18.54 -17.97
C VAL A 407 -6.05 -19.11 -18.00
N ASP A 408 -5.48 -19.37 -16.84
CA ASP A 408 -4.21 -20.10 -16.74
C ASP A 408 -4.38 -21.58 -17.14
N ARG A 409 -3.25 -22.27 -17.35
CA ARG A 409 -3.24 -23.68 -17.81
C ARG A 409 -3.96 -24.61 -16.83
N ASP A 410 -3.88 -24.29 -15.53
CA ASP A 410 -4.43 -25.10 -14.45
C ASP A 410 -5.87 -24.76 -14.10
N PHE A 411 -6.53 -23.84 -14.82
CA PHE A 411 -7.91 -23.43 -14.55
C PHE A 411 -8.12 -22.92 -13.12
N ASN A 412 -7.11 -22.27 -12.55
CA ASN A 412 -7.14 -21.65 -11.22
C ASN A 412 -7.31 -20.13 -11.29
N LEU A 413 -6.87 -19.48 -12.37
CA LEU A 413 -6.85 -18.03 -12.51
C LEU A 413 -7.52 -17.54 -13.79
N ILE A 414 -8.42 -16.57 -13.64
CA ILE A 414 -9.01 -15.82 -14.76
C ILE A 414 -8.12 -14.61 -15.05
N LEU A 415 -7.43 -14.62 -16.18
CA LEU A 415 -6.35 -13.68 -16.49
C LEU A 415 -6.83 -12.44 -17.22
N ALA A 416 -7.63 -12.62 -18.28
CA ALA A 416 -7.98 -11.52 -19.18
C ALA A 416 -9.30 -11.73 -19.93
N CYS A 417 -9.87 -10.65 -20.44
CA CYS A 417 -11.06 -10.67 -21.30
C CYS A 417 -10.87 -9.79 -22.55
N THR A 418 -11.41 -10.22 -23.71
CA THR A 418 -11.30 -9.44 -24.96
C THR A 418 -12.30 -8.28 -25.06
N CYS A 419 -13.18 -8.08 -24.08
CA CYS A 419 -14.16 -7.00 -24.13
C CYS A 419 -13.49 -5.62 -24.03
N SER A 420 -14.15 -4.60 -24.60
CA SER A 420 -13.65 -3.22 -24.54
C SER A 420 -13.46 -2.72 -23.11
N ASP A 421 -14.35 -3.09 -22.19
CA ASP A 421 -14.25 -2.72 -20.76
C ASP A 421 -12.95 -3.22 -20.11
N TYR A 422 -12.56 -4.49 -20.36
CA TYR A 422 -11.29 -5.01 -19.86
C TYR A 422 -10.09 -4.44 -20.62
N ARG A 423 -10.15 -4.38 -21.96
CA ARG A 423 -9.04 -3.83 -22.77
C ARG A 423 -8.75 -2.37 -22.43
N GLN A 424 -9.81 -1.60 -22.16
CA GLN A 424 -9.69 -0.20 -21.80
C GLN A 424 -9.19 -0.04 -20.37
N HIS A 425 -9.62 -0.87 -19.41
CA HIS A 425 -9.37 -0.62 -17.99
C HIS A 425 -8.42 -1.59 -17.29
N LEU A 426 -7.98 -2.67 -17.95
CA LEU A 426 -7.15 -3.75 -17.40
C LEU A 426 -7.57 -4.17 -15.98
N LEU A 427 -8.89 -4.15 -15.75
CA LEU A 427 -9.54 -4.44 -14.50
C LEU A 427 -10.65 -5.45 -14.79
N PRO A 428 -10.98 -6.32 -13.82
CA PRO A 428 -11.99 -7.34 -14.04
C PRO A 428 -13.32 -6.77 -14.49
N CYS A 429 -13.76 -7.23 -15.66
CA CYS A 429 -15.02 -6.85 -16.25
C CYS A 429 -16.14 -7.77 -15.75
N LYS A 430 -17.39 -7.39 -16.04
CA LYS A 430 -18.56 -8.21 -15.73
C LYS A 430 -18.50 -9.64 -16.32
N HIS A 431 -17.83 -9.84 -17.45
CA HIS A 431 -17.72 -11.16 -18.07
C HIS A 431 -16.80 -12.09 -17.25
N MET A 432 -15.71 -11.57 -16.67
CA MET A 432 -14.82 -12.34 -15.79
C MET A 432 -15.53 -12.75 -14.50
N TYR A 433 -16.31 -11.83 -13.90
CA TYR A 433 -17.15 -12.17 -12.74
C TYR A 433 -18.25 -13.20 -13.06
N LEU A 434 -18.73 -13.25 -14.32
CA LEU A 434 -19.69 -14.25 -14.72
C LEU A 434 -19.07 -15.66 -14.80
N VAL A 435 -17.80 -15.78 -15.21
CA VAL A 435 -17.08 -17.07 -15.17
C VAL A 435 -16.75 -17.47 -13.73
N GLU A 436 -16.26 -16.55 -12.90
CA GLU A 436 -16.02 -16.80 -11.46
C GLU A 436 -17.27 -17.34 -10.75
N ARG A 437 -18.46 -16.85 -11.12
CA ARG A 437 -19.75 -17.31 -10.57
C ARG A 437 -20.00 -18.81 -10.79
N PHE A 438 -19.56 -19.38 -11.91
CA PHE A 438 -19.81 -20.78 -12.25
C PHE A 438 -18.63 -21.71 -11.95
N HIS A 439 -17.44 -21.13 -11.77
CA HIS A 439 -16.21 -21.84 -11.48
C HIS A 439 -15.59 -21.25 -10.21
N GLU A 440 -16.16 -21.56 -9.04
CA GLU A 440 -15.76 -20.94 -7.77
C GLU A 440 -14.31 -21.24 -7.35
N SER A 441 -13.75 -22.34 -7.87
CA SER A 441 -12.33 -22.69 -7.75
C SER A 441 -11.42 -21.71 -8.48
N MET A 442 -11.90 -21.10 -9.57
CA MET A 442 -11.18 -20.07 -10.30
C MET A 442 -11.24 -18.73 -9.56
N LYS A 443 -10.09 -18.08 -9.44
CA LYS A 443 -9.99 -16.71 -8.92
C LYS A 443 -9.60 -15.74 -10.00
N ILE A 444 -10.13 -14.53 -9.92
CA ILE A 444 -9.77 -13.48 -10.87
C ILE A 444 -8.36 -12.94 -10.56
N SER A 445 -7.48 -12.91 -11.56
CA SER A 445 -6.22 -12.19 -11.49
C SER A 445 -6.48 -10.68 -11.64
N TYR A 446 -5.96 -9.90 -10.69
CA TYR A 446 -6.05 -8.44 -10.70
C TYR A 446 -4.79 -7.75 -11.23
N THR A 447 -3.69 -8.49 -11.37
CA THR A 447 -2.43 -8.00 -11.95
C THR A 447 -2.37 -8.19 -13.47
N GLY A 448 -3.27 -9.01 -14.03
CA GLY A 448 -3.30 -9.37 -15.45
C GLY A 448 -2.50 -10.64 -15.70
N GLU A 449 -2.07 -10.83 -16.95
CA GLU A 449 -1.13 -11.90 -17.30
C GLU A 449 0.20 -11.66 -16.54
N PRO A 450 0.79 -12.71 -15.92
CA PRO A 450 2.17 -12.61 -15.47
C PRO A 450 3.02 -12.21 -16.68
N ALA A 451 3.95 -11.27 -16.49
CA ALA A 451 4.99 -11.07 -17.48
C ALA A 451 5.73 -12.40 -17.60
N ASP A 452 5.91 -12.91 -18.82
CA ASP A 452 6.75 -14.08 -19.06
C ASP A 452 8.07 -13.85 -18.32
N ASP A 453 8.39 -14.73 -17.38
CA ASP A 453 9.66 -14.67 -16.67
C ASP A 453 10.76 -14.86 -17.73
N PRO A 454 11.83 -14.06 -17.76
CA PRO A 454 12.92 -14.23 -18.72
C PRO A 454 13.67 -15.58 -18.61
N GLU A 455 13.31 -16.44 -17.65
CA GLU A 455 13.94 -17.75 -17.47
C GLU A 455 13.42 -18.85 -18.41
N ASP A 456 12.35 -18.61 -19.18
CA ASP A 456 11.83 -19.59 -20.16
C ASP A 456 12.25 -19.31 -21.62
N VAL A 457 13.31 -18.52 -21.83
CA VAL A 457 13.96 -18.38 -23.14
C VAL A 457 15.16 -19.31 -23.23
N LEU A 458 14.93 -20.48 -23.83
CA LEU A 458 15.89 -21.30 -24.58
C LEU A 458 17.33 -21.28 -24.04
N VAL A 459 17.61 -22.12 -23.03
CA VAL A 459 18.98 -22.59 -22.81
C VAL A 459 19.18 -23.81 -23.71
N ASP A 460 20.14 -23.70 -24.61
CA ASP A 460 20.68 -24.76 -25.47
C ASP A 460 20.67 -26.12 -24.73
N GLU A 461 19.95 -27.08 -25.29
CA GLU A 461 20.07 -28.51 -24.97
C GLU A 461 21.47 -28.97 -25.35
N LEU A 462 22.46 -28.78 -24.49
CA LEU A 462 23.74 -29.48 -24.50
C LEU A 462 24.46 -29.14 -23.18
N ALA A 463 24.23 -29.98 -22.16
CA ALA A 463 25.05 -30.20 -20.95
C ALA A 463 24.32 -30.15 -19.59
N ILE A 464 23.14 -30.78 -19.44
CA ILE A 464 22.69 -31.27 -18.12
C ILE A 464 21.93 -32.60 -18.28
N GLY A 465 22.50 -33.55 -19.03
CA GLY A 465 22.10 -34.95 -18.94
C GLY A 465 23.04 -35.62 -17.96
N GLU A 466 22.59 -35.86 -16.71
CA GLU A 466 23.05 -36.99 -15.87
C GLU A 466 22.50 -37.00 -14.42
N SER A 467 21.70 -36.02 -13.94
CA SER A 467 21.20 -36.07 -12.54
C SER A 467 19.67 -36.12 -12.33
N LEU A 468 18.87 -35.99 -13.39
CA LEU A 468 17.40 -36.02 -13.30
C LEU A 468 16.76 -37.37 -13.69
N GLU A 469 17.51 -38.31 -14.28
CA GLU A 469 16.98 -39.63 -14.67
C GLU A 469 16.89 -40.63 -13.50
N GLN A 470 17.59 -40.40 -12.39
CA GLN A 470 17.59 -41.34 -11.26
C GLN A 470 16.44 -41.17 -10.26
N ALA A 471 15.60 -40.14 -10.41
CA ALA A 471 14.46 -39.90 -9.50
C ALA A 471 13.09 -40.27 -10.08
N ASN A 472 13.00 -40.60 -11.38
CA ASN A 472 11.73 -40.89 -12.07
C ASN A 472 11.49 -42.36 -12.42
N GLN A 473 12.33 -43.30 -11.95
CA GLN A 473 12.22 -44.70 -12.36
C GLN A 473 11.16 -45.55 -11.63
N ASP A 474 10.47 -45.02 -10.62
CA ASP A 474 9.57 -45.86 -9.79
C ASP A 474 8.06 -45.66 -9.99
N LEU A 475 7.61 -44.95 -11.04
CA LEU A 475 6.16 -44.73 -11.26
C LEU A 475 5.62 -44.91 -12.68
N ASP A 476 6.41 -45.41 -13.62
CA ASP A 476 5.92 -45.70 -14.99
C ASP A 476 5.63 -47.19 -15.17
N ILE A 477 4.46 -47.63 -14.68
CA ILE A 477 3.93 -48.97 -14.99
C ILE A 477 3.33 -49.02 -16.41
N PHE A 478 3.10 -47.86 -17.05
CA PHE A 478 2.63 -47.79 -18.43
C PHE A 478 3.41 -46.72 -19.20
N GLY A 479 4.26 -47.16 -20.13
CA GLY A 479 5.03 -46.26 -20.98
C GLY A 479 4.15 -45.34 -21.85
N PRO A 480 4.74 -44.25 -22.40
CA PRO A 480 4.04 -43.18 -23.11
C PRO A 480 3.16 -43.63 -24.29
N ASP A 481 3.41 -44.81 -24.84
CA ASP A 481 2.65 -45.37 -25.96
C ASP A 481 1.26 -45.91 -25.58
N LEU A 482 0.98 -46.19 -24.29
CA LEU A 482 -0.35 -46.66 -23.86
C LEU A 482 -1.31 -45.50 -23.51
N GLU A 483 -0.80 -44.32 -23.12
CA GLU A 483 -1.65 -43.17 -22.78
C GLU A 483 -2.32 -42.53 -24.00
N ALA A 484 -1.82 -42.79 -25.21
CA ALA A 484 -2.41 -42.31 -26.46
C ALA A 484 -3.77 -42.96 -26.79
N GLY A 485 -4.07 -44.13 -26.21
CA GLY A 485 -5.33 -44.86 -26.41
C GLY A 485 -6.41 -44.59 -25.37
N ILE A 486 -6.12 -43.80 -24.33
CA ILE A 486 -7.05 -43.58 -23.21
C ILE A 486 -8.01 -42.43 -23.54
N GLY A 487 -9.32 -42.72 -23.50
CA GLY A 487 -10.36 -41.73 -23.75
C GLY A 487 -10.26 -40.51 -22.82
N PRO A 488 -10.58 -39.28 -23.28
CA PRO A 488 -10.31 -38.03 -22.56
C PRO A 488 -10.91 -37.95 -21.15
N LEU A 489 -12.06 -38.61 -20.93
CA LEU A 489 -12.73 -38.64 -19.62
C LEU A 489 -11.95 -39.48 -18.59
N LEU A 490 -11.38 -40.60 -19.02
CA LEU A 490 -10.60 -41.48 -18.16
C LEU A 490 -9.22 -40.87 -17.87
N ARG A 491 -8.66 -40.11 -18.83
CA ARG A 491 -7.43 -39.32 -18.64
C ARG A 491 -7.64 -38.20 -17.62
N LEU A 492 -8.76 -37.48 -17.72
CA LEU A 492 -9.15 -36.48 -16.71
C LEU A 492 -9.31 -37.09 -15.31
N GLN A 493 -9.87 -38.29 -15.19
CA GLN A 493 -9.99 -38.98 -13.90
C GLN A 493 -8.63 -39.43 -13.34
N LEU A 494 -7.73 -39.90 -14.21
CA LEU A 494 -6.36 -40.27 -13.84
C LEU A 494 -5.56 -39.04 -13.37
N ASP A 495 -5.67 -37.93 -14.09
CA ASP A 495 -5.00 -36.68 -13.74
C ASP A 495 -5.56 -36.06 -12.45
N GLN A 496 -6.87 -36.17 -12.22
CA GLN A 496 -7.49 -35.79 -10.94
C GLN A 496 -7.00 -36.66 -9.77
N GLN A 497 -6.76 -37.96 -9.98
CA GLN A 497 -6.16 -38.82 -8.96
C GLN A 497 -4.70 -38.48 -8.71
N ARG A 498 -3.90 -38.29 -9.77
CA ARG A 498 -2.49 -37.87 -9.67
C ARG A 498 -2.35 -36.52 -8.96
N ALA A 499 -3.24 -35.56 -9.24
CA ALA A 499 -3.28 -34.27 -8.56
C ALA A 499 -3.61 -34.41 -7.06
N LYS A 500 -4.59 -35.27 -6.71
CA LYS A 500 -4.90 -35.58 -5.30
C LYS A 500 -3.74 -36.24 -4.57
N GLU A 501 -3.01 -37.14 -5.22
CA GLU A 501 -1.84 -37.79 -4.64
C GLU A 501 -0.67 -36.82 -4.47
N GLN A 502 -0.45 -35.92 -5.44
CA GLN A 502 0.53 -34.84 -5.31
C GLN A 502 0.18 -33.87 -4.18
N GLU A 503 -1.10 -33.52 -4.05
CA GLU A 503 -1.59 -32.66 -2.97
C GLU A 503 -1.44 -33.34 -1.60
N ALA A 504 -1.73 -34.64 -1.51
CA ALA A 504 -1.50 -35.43 -0.30
C ALA A 504 0.00 -35.53 0.06
N ARG A 505 0.88 -35.73 -0.92
CA ARG A 505 2.35 -35.73 -0.72
C ARG A 505 2.85 -34.35 -0.29
N ARG A 506 2.30 -33.28 -0.85
CA ARG A 506 2.62 -31.89 -0.45
C ARG A 506 2.17 -31.62 0.98
N ALA A 507 0.95 -32.02 1.35
CA ALA A 507 0.43 -31.91 2.70
C ALA A 507 1.27 -32.71 3.72
N ALA A 508 1.69 -33.93 3.37
CA ALA A 508 2.58 -34.74 4.21
C ALA A 508 3.96 -34.08 4.39
N ARG A 509 4.52 -33.49 3.33
CA ARG A 509 5.78 -32.73 3.41
C ARG A 509 5.63 -31.48 4.25
N GLU A 510 4.51 -30.76 4.14
CA GLU A 510 4.22 -29.59 4.98
C GLU A 510 4.03 -29.98 6.45
N GLN A 511 3.38 -31.11 6.75
CA GLN A 511 3.29 -31.65 8.11
C GLN A 511 4.66 -32.06 8.67
N ALA A 512 5.53 -32.69 7.87
CA ALA A 512 6.88 -33.05 8.29
C ALA A 512 7.71 -31.80 8.63
N VAL A 513 7.63 -30.75 7.80
CA VAL A 513 8.30 -29.46 8.06
C VAL A 513 7.74 -28.77 9.31
N LEU A 514 6.42 -28.86 9.53
CA LEU A 514 5.79 -28.30 10.73
C LEU A 514 6.26 -29.03 12.00
N ALA A 515 6.34 -30.37 11.95
CA ALA A 515 6.82 -31.18 13.07
C ALA A 515 8.30 -30.90 13.39
N GLU A 516 9.14 -30.72 12.36
CA GLU A 516 10.54 -30.31 12.51
C GLU A 516 10.66 -28.91 13.12
N PHE A 517 9.79 -27.97 12.70
CA PHE A 517 9.72 -26.64 13.29
C PHE A 517 9.31 -26.67 14.77
N GLU A 518 8.27 -27.43 15.12
CA GLU A 518 7.81 -27.58 16.51
C GLU A 518 8.88 -28.23 17.40
N HIS A 519 9.63 -29.20 16.87
CA HIS A 519 10.77 -29.81 17.56
C HIS A 519 11.88 -28.79 17.84
N ASN A 520 12.28 -28.02 16.82
CA ASN A 520 13.30 -26.97 16.97
C ASN A 520 12.85 -25.85 17.92
N GLU A 521 11.57 -25.48 17.91
CA GLU A 521 11.01 -24.50 18.86
C GLU A 521 11.05 -25.03 20.30
N ALA A 522 10.78 -26.31 20.52
CA ALA A 522 10.86 -26.95 21.83
C ALA A 522 12.31 -26.96 22.36
N GLU A 523 13.29 -27.32 21.53
CA GLU A 523 14.72 -27.28 21.90
C GLU A 523 15.18 -25.86 22.26
N LEU A 524 14.76 -24.85 21.47
CA LEU A 524 15.08 -23.45 21.76
C LEU A 524 14.46 -22.96 23.08
N LYS A 525 13.23 -23.40 23.40
CA LYS A 525 12.58 -23.08 24.69
C LYS A 525 13.31 -23.72 25.86
N ASP A 526 13.75 -24.97 25.74
CA ASP A 526 14.51 -25.65 26.78
C ASP A 526 15.87 -24.99 27.00
N MET A 527 16.58 -24.63 25.93
CA MET A 527 17.82 -23.84 26.03
C MET A 527 17.59 -22.48 26.70
N ALA A 528 16.53 -21.76 26.35
CA ALA A 528 16.19 -20.48 26.97
C ALA A 528 15.91 -20.64 28.48
N ASN A 529 15.20 -21.70 28.86
CA ASN A 529 14.93 -22.03 30.26
C ASN A 529 16.22 -22.38 31.03
N GLN A 530 17.15 -23.11 30.43
CA GLN A 530 18.47 -23.37 31.02
C GLN A 530 19.30 -22.10 31.21
N ILE A 531 19.25 -21.15 30.27
CA ILE A 531 19.90 -19.84 30.42
C ILE A 531 19.28 -19.07 31.59
N VAL A 532 17.95 -19.01 31.67
CA VAL A 532 17.25 -18.32 32.76
C VAL A 532 17.59 -18.96 34.11
N ALA A 533 17.53 -20.28 34.22
CA ALA A 533 17.90 -21.01 35.44
C ALA A 533 19.36 -20.78 35.85
N THR A 534 20.29 -20.75 34.89
CA THR A 534 21.72 -20.47 35.15
C THR A 534 21.93 -19.03 35.65
N VAL A 535 21.19 -18.08 35.10
CA VAL A 535 21.23 -16.66 35.52
C VAL A 535 20.59 -16.49 36.91
N GLU A 536 19.50 -17.20 37.18
CA GLU A 536 18.79 -17.14 38.47
C GLU A 536 19.56 -17.83 39.61
N ALA A 537 20.18 -18.99 39.36
CA ALA A 537 21.02 -19.70 40.34
C ALA A 537 22.28 -18.91 40.77
N ARG A 538 22.64 -17.85 40.02
CA ARG A 538 23.80 -17.00 40.27
C ARG A 538 23.43 -15.61 40.82
N LYS A 539 22.13 -15.37 41.05
CA LYS A 539 21.56 -14.13 41.61
C LYS A 539 21.90 -14.04 43.10
N GLY A 540 22.79 -13.09 43.46
CA GLY A 540 23.19 -12.84 44.86
C GLY A 540 24.69 -12.90 45.14
N ARG A 541 25.54 -13.28 44.17
CA ARG A 541 27.01 -13.26 44.31
C ARG A 541 27.58 -11.86 44.02
N LYS A 542 28.65 -11.45 44.73
CA LYS A 542 29.32 -10.15 44.50
C LYS A 542 29.84 -10.09 43.05
N CYS A 543 29.48 -9.03 42.33
CA CYS A 543 29.81 -8.83 40.93
C CYS A 543 31.30 -8.45 40.77
N THR A 544 32.16 -9.43 40.50
CA THR A 544 33.56 -9.21 40.14
C THR A 544 33.73 -9.09 38.62
N LEU A 545 34.82 -8.49 38.15
CA LEU A 545 35.11 -8.39 36.70
C LEU A 545 35.25 -9.77 36.03
N GLU A 546 35.80 -10.74 36.77
CA GLU A 546 35.94 -12.13 36.34
C GLU A 546 34.59 -12.85 36.23
N TYR A 547 33.65 -12.50 37.11
CA TYR A 547 32.25 -12.94 37.05
C TYR A 547 31.54 -12.43 35.79
N LEU A 548 31.75 -11.17 35.39
CA LEU A 548 31.19 -10.63 34.15
C LEU A 548 31.79 -11.31 32.91
N LYS A 549 33.11 -11.55 32.90
CA LYS A 549 33.80 -12.21 31.77
C LYS A 549 33.31 -13.65 31.55
N SER A 550 33.18 -14.44 32.62
CA SER A 550 32.70 -15.83 32.51
C SER A 550 31.23 -15.91 32.08
N THR A 551 30.38 -14.99 32.55
CA THR A 551 28.97 -14.94 32.16
C THR A 551 28.80 -14.55 30.68
N VAL A 552 29.57 -13.58 30.20
CA VAL A 552 29.55 -13.18 28.78
C VAL A 552 30.09 -14.30 27.87
N ALA A 553 31.11 -15.04 28.30
CA ALA A 553 31.64 -16.18 27.55
C ALA A 553 30.60 -17.31 27.41
N ALA A 554 29.91 -17.66 28.49
CA ALA A 554 28.84 -18.66 28.47
C ALA A 554 27.70 -18.25 27.51
N LEU A 555 27.21 -17.02 27.62
CA LEU A 555 26.17 -16.49 26.72
C LEU A 555 26.61 -16.47 25.25
N ARG A 556 27.88 -16.16 24.99
CA ARG A 556 28.43 -16.16 23.62
C ARG A 556 28.45 -17.55 23.00
N ASN A 557 28.81 -18.59 23.77
CA ASN A 557 28.81 -19.97 23.28
C ASN A 557 27.40 -20.44 22.96
N THR A 558 26.43 -20.16 23.83
CA THR A 558 25.03 -20.51 23.57
C THR A 558 24.46 -19.80 22.34
N VAL A 559 24.84 -18.54 22.10
CA VAL A 559 24.48 -17.83 20.85
C VAL A 559 25.09 -18.49 19.60
N LEU A 560 26.29 -19.06 19.71
CA LEU A 560 26.93 -19.77 18.60
C LEU A 560 26.24 -21.11 18.31
N GLU A 561 25.81 -21.84 19.35
CA GLU A 561 25.00 -23.06 19.20
C GLU A 561 23.65 -22.77 18.52
N ILE A 562 22.94 -21.72 18.93
CA ILE A 562 21.70 -21.27 18.28
C ILE A 562 21.94 -20.93 16.79
N LYS A 563 23.09 -20.31 16.47
CA LYS A 563 23.45 -20.02 15.08
C LYS A 563 23.75 -21.28 14.26
N GLY A 564 24.27 -22.34 14.89
CA GLY A 564 24.48 -23.63 14.25
C GLY A 564 23.17 -24.36 13.94
N LEU A 565 22.18 -24.29 14.84
CA LEU A 565 20.83 -24.83 14.60
C LEU A 565 20.11 -24.11 13.44
N ASN A 566 20.38 -22.83 13.24
CA ASN A 566 19.87 -22.05 12.10
C ASN A 566 20.55 -22.34 10.75
N SER A 567 21.55 -23.25 10.70
CA SER A 567 22.24 -23.63 9.47
C SER A 567 21.78 -24.97 8.86
N GLY A 568 20.73 -25.58 9.43
CA GLY A 568 20.08 -26.77 8.87
C GLY A 568 19.52 -26.53 7.47
N ASN A 569 19.92 -27.37 6.52
CA ASN A 569 19.57 -27.34 5.09
C ASN A 569 18.04 -27.30 4.84
N THR A 570 17.41 -26.13 4.82
CA THR A 570 16.20 -25.83 4.02
C THR A 570 15.86 -24.32 4.09
N GLY A 571 16.70 -23.43 3.54
CA GLY A 571 16.32 -22.11 2.97
C GLY A 571 15.33 -21.16 3.69
N ARG A 572 14.96 -21.38 4.94
CA ARG A 572 13.99 -20.59 5.71
C ARG A 572 14.56 -20.44 7.11
N THR A 573 15.22 -19.30 7.32
CA THR A 573 15.64 -18.84 8.65
C THR A 573 14.41 -18.68 9.54
N CYS A 574 14.36 -19.43 10.64
CA CYS A 574 13.44 -19.13 11.74
C CYS A 574 13.83 -17.75 12.32
N GLN A 575 12.91 -16.78 12.28
CA GLN A 575 13.15 -15.41 12.75
C GLN A 575 13.18 -15.31 14.27
#